data_AF-A0A3F3Q9C4-F1
#
_entry.id   AF-A0A3F3Q9C4-F1
#
_cell.length_a   1.000
_cell.length_b   1.000
_cell.length_c   1.000
_cell.angle_alpha   90.00
_cell.angle_beta   90.00
_cell.angle_gamma   90.00
#
_symmetry.space_group_name_H-M   'P 1'
#
loop_
_entity.id
_entity.type
_entity.pdbx_description
1 polymer ?
#
loop_
_entity_poly.entity_id
_entity_poly.type
_entity_poly.pdbx_seq_one_letter_code
_entity_poly.pdbx_strand_id
1 'polypeptide(L)'
;MLTVALLLPNMIRPDSYLRPRGAMRALLPRAGCHFSRSLRLGSQRRGLQWSVPHRADEKPQSFKHQLYESTQQRLKRERAEQERYSQFQSQSQGSRNVALMLALAFFSTGAYYLGSLKPAELPTSSTSSVYDTQSPRHNVSPSNLQAAWADFVDILGKDNVSTQNADLDMHAGSDWSSYALKEGERPFLILYPSTTEEVSRIMKVCHQRLIPVTPYSGGTSLEGHFAPTRGGICIDFRRMDRILGLHKQDLDVVVQPAVGWEELNEHLSQDGLFFPPDPGPGAMIGGMIGTGCSGTNAYRYGTMRDWVLSLTVVLADGTIIKTRQRPRKSSAGYDLTRLFIGSEGTLGLVTEATLKLTVKPKSQNVAVASFSTVQNAAECVTRVVEEGIPVAGVEILDDVQMKCINESQSTSRHWKEAPTIFFKFAGTPVGVKEQINMVQKIVSSTAGRSFEFARGESEMQELWSARKQALWSVMSMRRGPEDHVWTTDVAVPISKLPEIIEATKQDMTESGLLAGMCGHVGDGNFHAIILFNKDEKATAEAVVHRMVKRAVELEGTVTGEHGVGLVKRDYLQHELGESTVDAMRRLKLAYDPLCLLNCDKVVRVEPPAPGEVKEW
;
A
#
# COMPACT_ATOMS: atom_id res chain seq x y z
N MET A 1 -23.45 5.73 44.13
CA MET A 1 -23.33 6.51 45.38
C MET A 1 -22.08 7.37 45.27
N LEU A 2 -22.06 8.69 45.41
CA LEU A 2 -23.07 9.78 45.21
C LEU A 2 -22.47 10.68 44.10
N THR A 3 -23.16 11.40 43.21
CA THR A 3 -24.42 12.17 43.27
C THR A 3 -24.35 13.48 44.07
N VAL A 4 -23.92 14.57 43.42
CA VAL A 4 -24.42 15.95 43.66
C VAL A 4 -24.50 16.65 42.30
N ALA A 5 -25.57 17.42 42.04
CA ALA A 5 -25.73 18.26 40.85
C ALA A 5 -26.59 19.50 41.14
N LEU A 6 -26.22 20.65 40.57
CA LEU A 6 -26.94 21.93 40.49
C LEU A 6 -26.49 22.58 39.15
N LEU A 7 -27.30 23.07 38.18
CA LEU A 7 -28.56 23.84 38.17
C LEU A 7 -28.35 25.27 38.71
N LEU A 8 -28.68 26.39 38.03
CA LEU A 8 -29.41 26.76 36.79
C LEU A 8 -28.95 28.22 36.38
N PRO A 9 -29.66 29.07 35.57
CA PRO A 9 -30.08 28.94 34.15
C PRO A 9 -29.84 30.23 33.28
N ASN A 10 -30.29 30.18 32.01
CA ASN A 10 -30.87 31.30 31.20
C ASN A 10 -29.98 32.49 30.75
N MET A 11 -30.08 33.08 29.55
CA MET A 11 -30.86 32.84 28.30
C MET A 11 -29.86 32.88 27.08
N ILE A 12 -30.09 33.21 25.78
CA ILE A 12 -31.18 33.74 24.93
C ILE A 12 -31.10 33.08 23.52
N ARG A 13 -32.23 32.99 22.81
CA ARG A 13 -32.35 32.95 21.33
C ARG A 13 -33.46 33.90 20.88
N PRO A 14 -33.38 34.46 19.66
CA PRO A 14 -34.13 33.94 18.49
C PRO A 14 -33.19 33.41 17.36
N ASP A 15 -33.48 33.58 16.05
CA ASP A 15 -34.34 32.77 15.15
C ASP A 15 -34.11 33.22 13.67
N SER A 16 -34.53 32.53 12.59
CA SER A 16 -34.78 31.10 12.30
C SER A 16 -34.85 30.87 10.76
N TYR A 17 -36.00 30.48 10.20
CA TYR A 17 -36.27 30.15 8.76
C TYR A 17 -35.44 29.00 8.11
N LEU A 18 -35.88 28.37 7.02
CA LEU A 18 -37.09 27.55 6.80
C LEU A 18 -36.90 26.73 5.49
N ARG A 19 -37.44 25.50 5.39
CA ARG A 19 -37.43 24.67 4.16
C ARG A 19 -38.54 25.08 3.19
N PRO A 20 -38.48 24.68 1.90
CA PRO A 20 -39.33 23.54 1.48
C PRO A 20 -38.69 22.56 0.46
N ARG A 21 -39.50 21.63 -0.07
CA ARG A 21 -39.13 20.48 -0.91
C ARG A 21 -39.44 20.69 -2.41
N GLY A 22 -38.76 19.95 -3.28
CA GLY A 22 -39.23 19.51 -4.61
C GLY A 22 -38.31 18.38 -5.11
N ALA A 23 -38.71 17.16 -5.48
CA ALA A 23 -39.87 16.58 -6.19
C ALA A 23 -39.56 16.28 -7.68
N MET A 24 -39.93 15.07 -8.13
CA MET A 24 -39.60 14.51 -9.45
C MET A 24 -40.10 15.33 -10.63
N ARG A 25 -39.35 15.31 -11.75
CA ARG A 25 -39.88 14.84 -13.05
C ARG A 25 -38.78 14.53 -14.07
N ALA A 26 -38.89 13.36 -14.71
CA ALA A 26 -38.23 13.09 -15.98
C ALA A 26 -39.18 13.46 -17.13
N LEU A 27 -38.65 13.98 -18.24
CA LEU A 27 -39.38 14.17 -19.49
C LEU A 27 -38.41 14.22 -20.68
N LEU A 28 -38.57 13.30 -21.63
CA LEU A 28 -38.05 13.44 -23.00
C LEU A 28 -39.03 14.25 -23.85
N PRO A 29 -38.55 14.90 -24.92
CA PRO A 29 -39.15 14.59 -26.22
C PRO A 29 -38.12 14.39 -27.35
N ARG A 30 -38.61 13.83 -28.46
CA ARG A 30 -37.87 13.63 -29.73
C ARG A 30 -37.89 14.91 -30.58
N ALA A 31 -36.87 15.16 -31.41
CA ALA A 31 -36.91 14.82 -32.85
C ALA A 31 -35.95 15.66 -33.75
N GLY A 32 -35.13 14.96 -34.55
CA GLY A 32 -34.95 15.23 -35.99
C GLY A 32 -34.04 16.35 -36.48
N CYS A 33 -32.96 15.96 -37.20
CA CYS A 33 -32.71 16.48 -38.56
C CYS A 33 -31.88 15.47 -39.40
N HIS A 34 -31.77 15.69 -40.71
CA HIS A 34 -31.11 14.80 -41.69
C HIS A 34 -29.77 15.35 -42.20
N PHE A 35 -28.77 14.48 -42.37
CA PHE A 35 -27.70 14.48 -43.41
C PHE A 35 -27.02 13.08 -43.33
N SER A 36 -26.54 12.38 -44.36
CA SER A 36 -26.77 12.39 -45.82
C SER A 36 -26.17 11.08 -46.42
N ARG A 37 -26.62 10.64 -47.61
CA ARG A 37 -26.17 9.38 -48.24
C ARG A 37 -24.68 9.36 -48.63
N SER A 38 -24.04 8.21 -48.50
CA SER A 38 -23.32 7.60 -49.64
C SER A 38 -23.21 6.07 -49.48
N LEU A 39 -23.71 5.30 -50.44
CA LEU A 39 -23.40 3.88 -50.66
C LEU A 39 -23.62 3.57 -52.15
N ARG A 40 -22.75 2.75 -52.74
CA ARG A 40 -22.60 2.62 -54.20
C ARG A 40 -23.61 1.63 -54.79
N LEU A 41 -24.25 1.97 -55.91
CA LEU A 41 -24.97 0.99 -56.73
C LEU A 41 -23.97 0.13 -57.52
N GLY A 42 -24.01 -1.19 -57.32
CA GLY A 42 -23.42 -2.16 -58.25
C GLY A 42 -24.41 -2.48 -59.37
N SER A 43 -23.99 -2.34 -60.63
CA SER A 43 -24.85 -2.64 -61.78
C SER A 43 -24.77 -4.12 -62.18
N GLN A 44 -25.91 -4.81 -62.24
CA GLN A 44 -26.06 -6.04 -63.02
C GLN A 44 -27.24 -5.93 -63.98
N ARG A 45 -26.94 -5.96 -65.28
CA ARG A 45 -27.94 -6.14 -66.34
C ARG A 45 -28.36 -7.61 -66.38
N ARG A 46 -29.66 -7.89 -66.39
CA ARG A 46 -30.21 -9.13 -66.95
C ARG A 46 -31.16 -8.74 -68.08
N GLY A 47 -30.89 -9.22 -69.29
CA GLY A 47 -31.76 -9.00 -70.44
C GLY A 47 -32.97 -9.93 -70.40
N LEU A 48 -34.15 -9.43 -70.79
CA LEU A 48 -35.27 -10.29 -71.16
C LEU A 48 -35.22 -10.51 -72.68
N GLN A 49 -35.10 -11.75 -73.11
CA GLN A 49 -35.51 -12.13 -74.46
C GLN A 49 -37.04 -12.17 -74.52
N TRP A 50 -37.62 -11.57 -75.56
CA TRP A 50 -39.04 -11.66 -75.86
C TRP A 50 -39.23 -12.70 -76.97
N SER A 51 -39.89 -13.81 -76.66
CA SER A 51 -40.29 -14.83 -77.63
C SER A 51 -41.80 -14.72 -77.89
N VAL A 52 -42.16 -14.47 -79.15
CA VAL A 52 -43.56 -14.35 -79.60
C VAL A 52 -43.96 -15.62 -80.36
N PRO A 53 -44.88 -16.46 -79.86
CA PRO A 53 -45.50 -17.51 -80.64
C PRO A 53 -46.72 -16.96 -81.38
N HIS A 54 -46.74 -17.06 -82.70
CA HIS A 54 -47.97 -16.88 -83.48
C HIS A 54 -48.98 -17.98 -83.13
N ARG A 55 -50.26 -17.60 -82.97
CA ARG A 55 -51.42 -18.47 -83.21
C ARG A 55 -52.46 -17.70 -84.02
N ALA A 56 -53.25 -18.44 -84.79
CA ALA A 56 -54.25 -17.92 -85.70
C ALA A 56 -55.69 -18.16 -85.19
N ASP A 57 -56.63 -17.50 -85.85
CA ASP A 57 -58.08 -17.76 -85.88
C ASP A 57 -58.84 -17.86 -84.54
N GLU A 58 -59.27 -16.69 -84.05
CA GLU A 58 -60.53 -16.59 -83.30
C GLU A 58 -61.46 -15.53 -83.93
N LYS A 59 -62.77 -15.82 -83.93
CA LYS A 59 -63.81 -14.95 -84.51
C LYS A 59 -64.10 -13.77 -83.58
N PRO A 60 -64.49 -12.59 -84.10
CA PRO A 60 -64.74 -11.41 -83.28
C PRO A 60 -65.95 -11.61 -82.35
N GLN A 61 -65.67 -11.86 -81.06
CA GLN A 61 -66.69 -11.83 -80.02
C GLN A 61 -67.15 -10.39 -79.76
N SER A 62 -68.42 -10.22 -79.38
CA SER A 62 -68.94 -8.89 -79.08
C SER A 62 -68.28 -8.29 -77.83
N PHE A 63 -67.78 -7.06 -77.96
CA PHE A 63 -67.23 -6.22 -76.87
C PHE A 63 -68.09 -6.24 -75.59
N LYS A 64 -69.42 -6.33 -75.74
CA LYS A 64 -70.38 -6.36 -74.64
C LYS A 64 -70.25 -7.62 -73.76
N HIS A 65 -69.76 -8.73 -74.30
CA HIS A 65 -69.57 -10.00 -73.59
C HIS A 65 -68.26 -9.98 -72.78
N GLN A 66 -67.15 -9.55 -73.40
CA GLN A 66 -65.86 -9.36 -72.73
C GLN A 66 -65.95 -8.39 -71.55
N LEU A 67 -66.74 -7.32 -71.67
CA LEU A 67 -67.00 -6.37 -70.57
C LEU A 67 -67.76 -7.04 -69.39
N TYR A 68 -68.69 -7.94 -69.69
CA TYR A 68 -69.47 -8.70 -68.70
C TYR A 68 -68.61 -9.75 -67.97
N GLU A 69 -67.76 -10.49 -68.71
CA GLU A 69 -66.83 -11.44 -68.09
C GLU A 69 -65.76 -10.72 -67.26
N SER A 70 -65.23 -9.59 -67.75
CA SER A 70 -64.29 -8.75 -67.01
C SER A 70 -64.88 -8.27 -65.67
N THR A 71 -66.12 -7.77 -65.67
CA THR A 71 -66.81 -7.34 -64.45
C THR A 71 -67.17 -8.51 -63.52
N GLN A 72 -67.58 -9.67 -64.05
CA GLN A 72 -67.77 -10.90 -63.28
C GLN A 72 -66.47 -11.40 -62.61
N GLN A 73 -65.35 -11.44 -63.33
CA GLN A 73 -64.05 -11.83 -62.78
C GLN A 73 -63.55 -10.82 -61.74
N ARG A 74 -63.76 -9.52 -61.97
CA ARG A 74 -63.44 -8.46 -61.02
C ARG A 74 -64.24 -8.60 -59.72
N LEU A 75 -65.56 -8.76 -59.81
CA LEU A 75 -66.42 -8.98 -58.63
C LEU A 75 -66.08 -10.26 -57.87
N LYS A 76 -65.66 -11.33 -58.57
CA LYS A 76 -65.13 -12.56 -57.92
C LYS A 76 -63.81 -12.31 -57.21
N ARG A 77 -62.88 -11.51 -57.76
CA ARG A 77 -61.64 -11.11 -57.08
C ARG A 77 -61.91 -10.23 -55.86
N GLU A 78 -62.75 -9.20 -56.00
CA GLU A 78 -63.08 -8.28 -54.90
C GLU A 78 -63.78 -9.02 -53.74
N ARG A 79 -64.66 -10.00 -54.03
CA ARG A 79 -65.21 -10.90 -52.99
C ARG A 79 -64.16 -11.81 -52.36
N ALA A 80 -63.29 -12.45 -53.14
CA ALA A 80 -62.22 -13.31 -52.62
C ALA A 80 -61.20 -12.54 -51.77
N GLU A 81 -60.96 -11.25 -52.06
CA GLU A 81 -60.18 -10.36 -51.21
C GLU A 81 -60.92 -9.98 -49.93
N GLN A 82 -62.23 -9.69 -49.97
CA GLN A 82 -63.04 -9.46 -48.76
C GLN A 82 -63.13 -10.70 -47.86
N GLU A 83 -63.24 -11.90 -48.43
CA GLU A 83 -63.21 -13.18 -47.69
C GLU A 83 -61.84 -13.43 -47.06
N ARG A 84 -60.73 -13.12 -47.76
CA ARG A 84 -59.40 -13.12 -47.15
C ARG A 84 -59.28 -12.11 -46.01
N TYR A 85 -59.72 -10.86 -46.20
CA TYR A 85 -59.63 -9.82 -45.18
C TYR A 85 -60.44 -10.14 -43.92
N SER A 86 -61.63 -10.75 -44.04
CA SER A 86 -62.44 -11.15 -42.89
C SER A 86 -61.85 -12.37 -42.15
N GLN A 87 -61.25 -13.32 -42.86
CA GLN A 87 -60.46 -14.40 -42.24
C GLN A 87 -59.24 -13.86 -41.49
N PHE A 88 -58.51 -12.91 -42.06
CA PHE A 88 -57.37 -12.25 -41.39
C PHE A 88 -57.80 -11.43 -40.16
N GLN A 89 -58.93 -10.73 -40.20
CA GLN A 89 -59.43 -9.99 -39.03
C GLN A 89 -59.84 -10.92 -37.88
N SER A 90 -60.56 -12.01 -38.17
CA SER A 90 -61.06 -12.92 -37.12
C SER A 90 -59.95 -13.70 -36.40
N GLN A 91 -58.90 -14.13 -37.11
CA GLN A 91 -57.76 -14.82 -36.46
C GLN A 91 -56.77 -13.88 -35.75
N SER A 92 -56.70 -12.59 -36.12
CA SER A 92 -55.61 -11.70 -35.67
C SER A 92 -55.76 -11.14 -34.25
N GLN A 93 -56.97 -10.82 -33.78
CA GLN A 93 -57.11 -10.14 -32.48
C GLN A 93 -56.88 -11.07 -31.28
N GLY A 94 -57.53 -12.23 -31.24
CA GLY A 94 -57.38 -13.19 -30.13
C GLY A 94 -55.95 -13.67 -29.96
N SER A 95 -55.30 -14.05 -31.06
CA SER A 95 -53.89 -14.51 -31.08
C SER A 95 -52.91 -13.43 -30.61
N ARG A 96 -53.07 -12.17 -31.08
CA ARG A 96 -52.25 -11.04 -30.62
C ARG A 96 -52.46 -10.72 -29.14
N ASN A 97 -53.69 -10.80 -28.64
CA ASN A 97 -53.98 -10.54 -27.23
C ASN A 97 -53.39 -11.63 -26.33
N VAL A 98 -53.49 -12.91 -26.72
CA VAL A 98 -52.83 -14.02 -26.01
C VAL A 98 -51.30 -13.88 -26.05
N ALA A 99 -50.71 -13.56 -27.21
CA ALA A 99 -49.27 -13.34 -27.32
C ALA A 99 -48.78 -12.15 -26.47
N LEU A 100 -49.55 -11.06 -26.42
CA LEU A 100 -49.25 -9.90 -25.58
C LEU A 100 -49.38 -10.23 -24.08
N MET A 101 -50.39 -11.00 -23.68
CA MET A 101 -50.55 -11.45 -22.29
C MET A 101 -49.43 -12.41 -21.87
N LEU A 102 -49.01 -13.33 -22.75
CA LEU A 102 -47.87 -14.22 -22.50
C LEU A 102 -46.55 -13.43 -22.40
N ALA A 103 -46.33 -12.44 -23.27
CA ALA A 103 -45.16 -11.56 -23.19
C ALA A 103 -45.16 -10.74 -21.90
N LEU A 104 -46.29 -10.13 -21.53
CA LEU A 104 -46.43 -9.39 -20.27
C LEU A 104 -46.22 -10.31 -19.07
N ALA A 105 -46.83 -11.50 -19.03
CA ALA A 105 -46.61 -12.48 -17.96
C ALA A 105 -45.15 -12.91 -17.86
N PHE A 106 -44.47 -13.15 -18.99
CA PHE A 106 -43.04 -13.49 -19.01
C PHE A 106 -42.17 -12.34 -18.50
N PHE A 107 -42.36 -11.12 -18.98
CA PHE A 107 -41.61 -9.95 -18.50
C PHE A 107 -41.90 -9.60 -17.04
N SER A 108 -43.16 -9.69 -16.59
CA SER A 108 -43.53 -9.48 -15.19
C SER A 108 -42.96 -10.58 -14.28
N THR A 109 -42.98 -11.84 -14.71
CA THR A 109 -42.39 -12.96 -13.94
C THR A 109 -40.87 -12.86 -13.90
N GLY A 110 -40.23 -12.48 -15.02
CA GLY A 110 -38.78 -12.24 -15.08
C GLY A 110 -38.35 -11.05 -14.23
N ALA A 111 -39.09 -9.93 -14.27
CA ALA A 111 -38.83 -8.76 -13.43
C ALA A 111 -39.08 -9.05 -11.94
N TYR A 112 -40.14 -9.81 -11.61
CA TYR A 112 -40.38 -10.29 -10.25
C TYR A 112 -39.26 -11.22 -9.78
N TYR A 113 -38.86 -12.20 -10.61
CA TYR A 113 -37.78 -13.12 -10.30
C TYR A 113 -36.47 -12.37 -10.02
N LEU A 114 -36.03 -11.51 -10.96
CA LEU A 114 -34.83 -10.68 -10.82
C LEU A 114 -34.91 -9.71 -9.63
N GLY A 115 -36.08 -9.15 -9.32
CA GLY A 115 -36.32 -8.31 -8.14
C GLY A 115 -36.46 -9.09 -6.82
N SER A 116 -36.71 -10.41 -6.89
CA SER A 116 -36.77 -11.33 -5.75
C SER A 116 -35.46 -12.07 -5.48
N LEU A 117 -34.48 -11.95 -6.38
CA LEU A 117 -33.10 -12.35 -6.09
C LEU A 117 -32.61 -11.48 -4.92
N LYS A 118 -32.49 -12.11 -3.75
CA LYS A 118 -31.83 -11.47 -2.61
C LYS A 118 -30.42 -11.04 -3.05
N PRO A 119 -29.90 -9.88 -2.59
CA PRO A 119 -28.47 -9.65 -2.63
C PRO A 119 -27.76 -10.77 -1.85
N ALA A 120 -26.51 -11.06 -2.21
CA ALA A 120 -25.70 -12.03 -1.48
C ALA A 120 -25.67 -11.68 0.02
N GLU A 121 -25.87 -12.69 0.87
CA GLU A 121 -25.92 -12.46 2.32
C GLU A 121 -24.54 -12.01 2.82
N LEU A 122 -24.50 -11.01 3.70
CA LEU A 122 -23.24 -10.43 4.19
C LEU A 122 -22.46 -11.51 4.98
N PRO A 123 -21.14 -11.65 4.78
CA PRO A 123 -20.37 -12.65 5.50
C PRO A 123 -20.48 -12.43 7.02
N THR A 124 -20.94 -13.46 7.72
CA THR A 124 -21.22 -13.43 9.17
C THR A 124 -19.97 -13.66 10.03
N SER A 125 -18.87 -14.11 9.43
CA SER A 125 -17.59 -14.25 10.13
C SER A 125 -16.92 -12.89 10.41
N SER A 126 -16.25 -12.82 11.57
CA SER A 126 -15.34 -11.75 11.96
C SER A 126 -13.94 -11.88 11.33
N THR A 127 -13.67 -13.00 10.66
CA THR A 127 -12.43 -13.29 9.92
C THR A 127 -12.77 -13.62 8.45
N SER A 128 -11.77 -13.83 7.59
CA SER A 128 -11.97 -14.41 6.26
C SER A 128 -10.76 -15.23 5.85
N SER A 129 -10.94 -16.53 5.62
CA SER A 129 -9.85 -17.40 5.17
C SER A 129 -9.44 -17.06 3.74
N VAL A 130 -8.21 -17.39 3.37
CA VAL A 130 -7.69 -17.17 2.01
C VAL A 130 -8.43 -18.01 0.95
N TYR A 131 -9.12 -19.06 1.40
CA TYR A 131 -9.96 -19.92 0.56
C TYR A 131 -11.41 -19.40 0.41
N ASP A 132 -11.86 -18.48 1.28
CA ASP A 132 -13.17 -17.82 1.20
C ASP A 132 -13.12 -16.56 0.31
N THR A 133 -11.92 -16.03 0.03
CA THR A 133 -11.73 -14.78 -0.71
C THR A 133 -11.82 -14.94 -2.22
N GLN A 134 -12.37 -13.92 -2.89
CA GLN A 134 -12.48 -13.89 -4.35
C GLN A 134 -11.24 -13.25 -4.97
N SER A 135 -10.67 -13.88 -6.00
CA SER A 135 -9.58 -13.34 -6.82
C SER A 135 -9.83 -11.90 -7.28
N PRO A 136 -8.91 -10.95 -7.03
CA PRO A 136 -9.03 -9.57 -7.47
C PRO A 136 -9.17 -9.44 -8.99
N ARG A 137 -10.23 -8.76 -9.44
CA ARG A 137 -10.57 -8.61 -10.88
C ARG A 137 -10.03 -7.30 -11.47
N HIS A 138 -8.72 -7.12 -11.40
CA HIS A 138 -8.05 -5.92 -11.90
C HIS A 138 -8.08 -5.82 -13.43
N ASN A 139 -8.19 -4.60 -13.96
CA ASN A 139 -8.22 -4.31 -15.39
C ASN A 139 -7.02 -3.46 -15.81
N VAL A 140 -5.86 -4.10 -15.89
CA VAL A 140 -4.61 -3.51 -16.40
C VAL A 140 -4.45 -3.67 -17.92
N SER A 141 -5.57 -3.74 -18.66
CA SER A 141 -5.51 -3.77 -20.12
C SER A 141 -4.99 -2.44 -20.67
N PRO A 142 -4.15 -2.43 -21.74
CA PRO A 142 -3.57 -1.20 -22.28
C PRO A 142 -4.62 -0.15 -22.67
N SER A 143 -5.79 -0.56 -23.17
CA SER A 143 -6.89 0.34 -23.52
C SER A 143 -7.55 1.00 -22.31
N ASN A 144 -7.69 0.29 -21.18
CA ASN A 144 -8.21 0.89 -19.95
C ASN A 144 -7.20 1.86 -19.32
N LEU A 145 -5.91 1.50 -19.32
CA LEU A 145 -4.84 2.34 -18.79
C LEU A 145 -4.60 3.60 -19.64
N GLN A 146 -4.67 3.49 -20.98
CA GLN A 146 -4.63 4.65 -21.90
C GLN A 146 -5.87 5.55 -21.74
N ALA A 147 -7.04 4.98 -21.47
CA ALA A 147 -8.23 5.78 -21.17
C ALA A 147 -8.13 6.48 -19.80
N ALA A 148 -7.56 5.81 -18.79
CA ALA A 148 -7.31 6.39 -17.47
C ALA A 148 -6.27 7.51 -17.50
N TRP A 149 -5.24 7.41 -18.37
CA TRP A 149 -4.26 8.48 -18.57
C TRP A 149 -4.90 9.82 -18.91
N ALA A 150 -5.97 9.83 -19.73
CA ALA A 150 -6.70 11.07 -20.04
C ALA A 150 -7.40 11.65 -18.79
N ASP A 151 -8.03 10.81 -17.97
CA ASP A 151 -8.64 11.25 -16.70
C ASP A 151 -7.59 11.81 -15.74
N PHE A 152 -6.41 11.16 -15.64
CA PHE A 152 -5.32 11.63 -14.77
C PHE A 152 -4.70 12.94 -15.25
N VAL A 153 -4.60 13.17 -16.56
CA VAL A 153 -4.13 14.43 -17.15
C VAL A 153 -5.11 15.58 -16.91
N ASP A 154 -6.43 15.33 -16.87
CA ASP A 154 -7.43 16.32 -16.43
C ASP A 154 -7.30 16.61 -14.91
N ILE A 155 -7.04 15.58 -14.11
CA ILE A 155 -6.91 15.72 -12.64
C ILE A 155 -5.67 16.51 -12.22
N LEU A 156 -4.51 16.25 -12.85
CA LEU A 156 -3.19 16.72 -12.42
C LEU A 156 -2.50 17.72 -13.37
N GLY A 157 -2.97 17.84 -14.61
CA GLY A 157 -2.18 18.42 -15.71
C GLY A 157 -1.14 17.44 -16.26
N LYS A 158 -0.82 17.59 -17.55
CA LYS A 158 0.01 16.63 -18.31
C LYS A 158 1.40 16.38 -17.70
N ASP A 159 2.03 17.44 -17.20
CA ASP A 159 3.42 17.40 -16.74
C ASP A 159 3.59 16.64 -15.41
N ASN A 160 2.48 16.29 -14.75
CA ASN A 160 2.43 15.52 -13.50
C ASN A 160 2.00 14.04 -13.71
N VAL A 161 2.00 13.56 -14.96
CA VAL A 161 1.66 12.17 -15.35
C VAL A 161 2.79 11.61 -16.22
N SER A 162 3.75 10.88 -15.62
CA SER A 162 4.89 10.33 -16.36
C SER A 162 4.63 8.93 -16.90
N THR A 163 5.07 8.70 -18.13
CA THR A 163 5.20 7.37 -18.77
C THR A 163 6.65 7.13 -19.23
N GLN A 164 7.63 7.84 -18.67
CA GLN A 164 9.04 7.70 -19.06
C GLN A 164 9.66 6.46 -18.43
N ASN A 165 10.43 5.68 -19.19
CA ASN A 165 11.01 4.42 -18.70
C ASN A 165 11.78 4.59 -17.39
N ALA A 166 12.68 5.58 -17.29
CA ALA A 166 13.46 5.83 -16.07
C ALA A 166 12.58 6.06 -14.84
N ASP A 167 11.47 6.80 -14.97
CA ASP A 167 10.51 6.97 -13.88
C ASP A 167 9.85 5.62 -13.54
N LEU A 168 9.37 4.87 -14.54
CA LEU A 168 8.72 3.56 -14.33
C LEU A 168 9.65 2.54 -13.65
N ASP A 169 10.95 2.58 -13.96
CA ASP A 169 11.96 1.68 -13.40
C ASP A 169 12.32 2.06 -11.95
N MET A 170 12.54 3.35 -11.67
CA MET A 170 12.84 3.85 -10.30
C MET A 170 11.70 3.66 -9.28
N HIS A 171 10.47 3.44 -9.75
CA HIS A 171 9.30 3.19 -8.89
C HIS A 171 8.82 1.72 -8.95
N ALA A 172 9.63 0.80 -9.51
CA ALA A 172 9.32 -0.63 -9.56
C ALA A 172 10.06 -1.46 -8.49
N GLY A 173 11.27 -1.05 -8.09
CA GLY A 173 12.07 -1.73 -7.06
C GLY A 173 13.37 -0.97 -6.75
N SER A 174 14.29 -1.61 -6.02
CA SER A 174 15.60 -1.02 -5.70
C SER A 174 16.69 -2.06 -5.41
N ASP A 175 17.94 -1.64 -5.55
CA ASP A 175 19.17 -2.40 -5.28
C ASP A 175 19.35 -2.86 -3.82
N TRP A 176 18.59 -2.27 -2.89
CA TRP A 176 18.58 -2.59 -1.46
C TRP A 176 17.35 -3.40 -1.03
N SER A 177 16.46 -3.73 -1.96
CA SER A 177 15.27 -4.54 -1.69
C SER A 177 15.62 -6.02 -1.51
N SER A 178 15.22 -6.61 -0.38
CA SER A 178 15.28 -8.06 -0.15
C SER A 178 14.33 -8.83 -1.09
N TYR A 179 13.34 -8.15 -1.66
CA TYR A 179 12.53 -8.69 -2.75
C TYR A 179 13.18 -8.45 -4.12
N ALA A 180 13.50 -9.54 -4.83
CA ALA A 180 13.96 -9.49 -6.21
C ALA A 180 12.76 -9.36 -7.17
N LEU A 181 12.73 -8.27 -7.93
CA LEU A 181 11.66 -7.92 -8.88
C LEU A 181 11.52 -8.97 -10.00
N LYS A 182 10.29 -9.36 -10.34
CA LYS A 182 10.03 -10.31 -11.44
C LYS A 182 9.80 -9.58 -12.77
N GLU A 183 10.00 -10.30 -13.88
CA GLU A 183 9.70 -9.79 -15.22
C GLU A 183 8.24 -9.33 -15.32
N GLY A 184 8.03 -8.08 -15.73
CA GLY A 184 6.70 -7.47 -15.87
C GLY A 184 6.13 -6.78 -14.62
N GLU A 185 6.76 -6.87 -13.45
CA GLU A 185 6.34 -6.15 -12.23
C GLU A 185 6.73 -4.66 -12.32
N ARG A 186 6.03 -3.89 -13.16
CA ARG A 186 6.33 -2.48 -13.49
C ARG A 186 5.03 -1.65 -13.56
N PRO A 187 5.01 -0.38 -13.12
CA PRO A 187 3.83 0.46 -13.29
C PRO A 187 3.69 0.89 -14.77
N PHE A 188 2.48 1.21 -15.20
CA PHE A 188 2.22 1.76 -16.54
C PHE A 188 2.49 3.28 -16.62
N LEU A 189 2.22 3.99 -15.52
CA LEU A 189 2.47 5.43 -15.36
C LEU A 189 2.70 5.78 -13.89
N ILE A 190 3.39 6.90 -13.66
CA ILE A 190 3.54 7.53 -12.34
C ILE A 190 2.66 8.79 -12.27
N LEU A 191 1.98 8.98 -11.15
CA LEU A 191 1.13 10.14 -10.85
C LEU A 191 1.75 10.97 -9.72
N TYR A 192 1.88 12.27 -9.94
CA TYR A 192 2.46 13.20 -8.96
C TYR A 192 1.40 14.20 -8.43
N PRO A 193 0.49 13.81 -7.51
CA PRO A 193 -0.45 14.72 -6.87
C PRO A 193 0.23 15.68 -5.90
N SER A 194 -0.39 16.85 -5.68
CA SER A 194 0.03 17.89 -4.73
C SER A 194 -0.99 18.14 -3.59
N THR A 195 -2.18 17.56 -3.68
CA THR A 195 -3.30 17.78 -2.76
C THR A 195 -4.05 16.48 -2.45
N THR A 196 -4.70 16.43 -1.29
CA THR A 196 -5.56 15.32 -0.88
C THR A 196 -6.73 15.10 -1.85
N GLU A 197 -7.22 16.18 -2.44
CA GLU A 197 -8.31 16.20 -3.43
C GLU A 197 -7.87 15.62 -4.78
N GLU A 198 -6.61 15.79 -5.19
CA GLU A 198 -6.04 15.10 -6.34
C GLU A 198 -5.94 13.59 -6.08
N VAL A 199 -5.39 13.18 -4.93
CA VAL A 199 -5.31 11.75 -4.53
C VAL A 199 -6.70 11.11 -4.48
N SER A 200 -7.69 11.81 -3.92
CA SER A 200 -9.10 11.40 -3.89
C SER A 200 -9.70 11.23 -5.29
N ARG A 201 -9.40 12.13 -6.23
CA ARG A 201 -9.86 12.02 -7.63
C ARG A 201 -9.18 10.87 -8.37
N ILE A 202 -7.87 10.67 -8.19
CA ILE A 202 -7.11 9.53 -8.74
C ILE A 202 -7.74 8.22 -8.27
N MET A 203 -7.94 8.05 -6.96
CA MET A 203 -8.50 6.81 -6.41
C MET A 203 -9.92 6.53 -6.91
N LYS A 204 -10.75 7.55 -7.16
CA LYS A 204 -12.07 7.36 -7.78
C LYS A 204 -11.98 6.82 -9.21
N VAL A 205 -11.02 7.30 -10.01
CA VAL A 205 -10.74 6.75 -11.35
C VAL A 205 -10.26 5.31 -11.24
N CYS A 206 -9.28 5.03 -10.38
CA CYS A 206 -8.75 3.68 -10.17
C CYS A 206 -9.83 2.69 -9.70
N HIS A 207 -10.70 3.10 -8.77
CA HIS A 207 -11.82 2.29 -8.26
C HIS A 207 -12.87 2.00 -9.32
N GLN A 208 -13.26 2.99 -10.12
CA GLN A 208 -14.21 2.79 -11.23
C GLN A 208 -13.64 1.93 -12.36
N ARG A 209 -12.33 2.02 -12.60
CA ARG A 209 -11.62 1.32 -13.69
C ARG A 209 -10.97 0.00 -13.26
N LEU A 210 -11.04 -0.39 -11.98
CA LEU A 210 -10.39 -1.57 -11.39
C LEU A 210 -8.85 -1.59 -11.61
N ILE A 211 -8.21 -0.43 -11.47
CA ILE A 211 -6.76 -0.27 -11.66
C ILE A 211 -6.05 -0.37 -10.28
N PRO A 212 -5.06 -1.28 -10.11
CA PRO A 212 -4.29 -1.36 -8.88
C PRO A 212 -3.30 -0.20 -8.75
N VAL A 213 -2.98 0.15 -7.50
CA VAL A 213 -2.28 1.38 -7.11
C VAL A 213 -1.17 1.06 -6.13
N THR A 214 0.07 1.38 -6.51
CA THR A 214 1.23 1.31 -5.61
C THR A 214 1.58 2.71 -5.09
N PRO A 215 1.57 2.97 -3.78
CA PRO A 215 2.02 4.24 -3.22
C PRO A 215 3.54 4.31 -3.12
N TYR A 216 4.10 5.49 -3.40
CA TYR A 216 5.53 5.76 -3.35
C TYR A 216 5.81 7.10 -2.65
N SER A 217 6.93 7.18 -1.95
CA SER A 217 7.36 8.34 -1.16
C SER A 217 8.89 8.41 -1.17
N GLY A 218 9.58 8.04 -0.09
CA GLY A 218 11.05 8.05 -0.07
C GLY A 218 11.76 6.91 -0.83
N GLY A 219 11.06 5.82 -1.19
CA GLY A 219 11.65 4.66 -1.91
C GLY A 219 12.63 3.80 -1.11
N THR A 220 12.87 4.09 0.17
CA THR A 220 13.93 3.49 1.01
C THR A 220 13.57 2.14 1.66
N SER A 221 12.33 1.66 1.50
CA SER A 221 11.81 0.45 2.17
C SER A 221 12.35 -0.87 1.58
N LEU A 222 12.58 -1.88 2.44
CA LEU A 222 13.40 -3.06 2.10
C LEU A 222 12.62 -4.30 1.62
N GLU A 223 11.48 -4.65 2.23
CA GLU A 223 10.81 -5.95 1.99
C GLU A 223 9.89 -5.98 0.74
N GLY A 224 10.24 -5.28 -0.35
CA GLY A 224 9.44 -5.23 -1.59
C GLY A 224 8.18 -4.35 -1.54
N HIS A 225 8.12 -3.43 -0.58
CA HIS A 225 6.93 -2.62 -0.26
C HIS A 225 6.32 -1.83 -1.42
N PHE A 226 7.11 -1.43 -2.42
CA PHE A 226 6.65 -0.69 -3.60
C PHE A 226 6.79 -1.47 -4.92
N ALA A 227 6.98 -2.79 -4.87
CA ALA A 227 6.97 -3.62 -6.07
C ALA A 227 5.53 -3.77 -6.61
N PRO A 228 5.23 -3.36 -7.87
CA PRO A 228 3.87 -3.39 -8.42
C PRO A 228 3.57 -4.76 -9.03
N THR A 229 3.34 -5.74 -8.15
CA THR A 229 3.05 -7.16 -8.47
C THR A 229 1.91 -7.39 -9.45
N ARG A 230 0.99 -6.43 -9.59
CA ARG A 230 -0.15 -6.47 -10.52
C ARG A 230 -0.12 -5.33 -11.55
N GLY A 231 1.04 -4.70 -11.74
CA GLY A 231 1.21 -3.52 -12.59
C GLY A 231 0.34 -2.34 -12.13
N GLY A 232 -0.51 -1.84 -13.01
CA GLY A 232 -1.39 -0.70 -12.71
C GLY A 232 -0.65 0.63 -12.73
N ILE A 233 -0.82 1.45 -11.70
CA ILE A 233 -0.20 2.78 -11.60
C ILE A 233 0.54 2.98 -10.28
N CYS A 234 1.48 3.92 -10.28
CA CYS A 234 2.14 4.39 -9.07
C CYS A 234 1.66 5.80 -8.72
N ILE A 235 1.43 6.08 -7.43
CA ILE A 235 1.22 7.44 -6.91
C ILE A 235 2.44 7.82 -6.09
N ASP A 236 3.23 8.76 -6.58
CA ASP A 236 4.38 9.32 -5.87
C ASP A 236 4.00 10.66 -5.24
N PHE A 237 4.11 10.72 -3.92
CA PHE A 237 3.76 11.89 -3.11
C PHE A 237 4.76 13.05 -3.17
N ARG A 238 5.85 13.02 -3.97
CA ARG A 238 6.92 14.05 -3.97
C ARG A 238 6.49 15.51 -4.14
N ARG A 239 5.28 15.80 -4.63
CA ARG A 239 4.69 17.16 -4.71
C ARG A 239 3.84 17.54 -3.49
N MET A 240 3.84 16.71 -2.45
CA MET A 240 3.22 16.88 -1.14
C MET A 240 4.31 16.91 -0.06
N ASP A 241 5.15 17.94 -0.14
CA ASP A 241 6.46 18.11 0.49
C ASP A 241 6.47 19.12 1.66
N ARG A 242 5.30 19.60 2.09
CA ARG A 242 5.21 20.81 2.93
C ARG A 242 4.97 20.54 4.40
N ILE A 243 5.63 21.34 5.24
CA ILE A 243 5.18 21.63 6.60
C ILE A 243 3.98 22.59 6.51
N LEU A 244 2.81 22.15 6.96
CA LEU A 244 1.55 22.90 6.89
C LEU A 244 1.30 23.77 8.13
N GLY A 245 1.92 23.45 9.26
CA GLY A 245 1.86 24.27 10.48
C GLY A 245 2.69 23.70 11.62
N LEU A 246 3.32 24.57 12.41
CA LEU A 246 4.20 24.20 13.53
C LEU A 246 3.70 24.83 14.84
N HIS A 247 3.20 24.02 15.75
CA HIS A 247 2.58 24.44 17.01
C HIS A 247 3.59 24.30 18.17
N LYS A 248 4.56 25.21 18.19
CA LYS A 248 5.75 25.17 19.08
C LYS A 248 5.40 25.02 20.56
N GLN A 249 4.32 25.66 21.02
CA GLN A 249 3.84 25.62 22.40
C GLN A 249 3.12 24.30 22.76
N ASP A 250 2.46 23.66 21.80
CA ASP A 250 1.72 22.40 22.00
C ASP A 250 2.60 21.15 21.79
N LEU A 251 3.81 21.36 21.24
CA LEU A 251 4.75 20.34 20.80
C LEU A 251 4.12 19.38 19.78
N ASP A 252 3.58 19.93 18.70
CA ASP A 252 3.17 19.19 17.50
C ASP A 252 3.41 19.97 16.19
N VAL A 253 3.44 19.25 15.07
CA VAL A 253 3.60 19.77 13.70
C VAL A 253 2.65 19.06 12.75
N VAL A 254 2.14 19.75 11.75
CA VAL A 254 1.33 19.20 10.66
C VAL A 254 2.16 19.21 9.38
N VAL A 255 2.28 18.06 8.71
CA VAL A 255 3.15 17.84 7.55
C VAL A 255 2.45 17.01 6.47
N GLN A 256 2.89 17.18 5.22
CA GLN A 256 2.53 16.33 4.10
C GLN A 256 3.48 15.10 3.99
N PRO A 257 3.07 14.00 3.30
CA PRO A 257 3.80 12.72 3.32
C PRO A 257 5.21 12.72 2.74
N ALA A 258 5.59 13.62 1.83
CA ALA A 258 6.93 13.65 1.23
C ALA A 258 7.94 14.56 1.97
N VAL A 259 7.58 15.11 3.13
CA VAL A 259 8.56 15.76 4.02
C VAL A 259 9.60 14.72 4.47
N GLY A 260 10.89 15.01 4.25
CA GLY A 260 12.00 14.21 4.78
C GLY A 260 12.16 14.40 6.29
N TRP A 261 12.44 13.33 7.05
CA TRP A 261 12.58 13.45 8.51
C TRP A 261 13.82 14.27 8.92
N GLU A 262 14.87 14.24 8.09
CA GLU A 262 16.12 14.97 8.26
C GLU A 262 15.90 16.49 8.12
N GLU A 263 15.26 16.91 7.02
CA GLU A 263 14.88 18.32 6.73
C GLU A 263 13.91 18.88 7.78
N LEU A 264 12.93 18.05 8.21
CA LEU A 264 12.02 18.39 9.29
C LEU A 264 12.79 18.66 10.59
N ASN A 265 13.79 17.83 10.91
CA ASN A 265 14.63 18.01 12.11
C ASN A 265 15.61 19.17 12.00
N GLU A 266 16.06 19.54 10.79
CA GLU A 266 16.80 20.78 10.56
C GLU A 266 15.90 22.01 10.83
N HIS A 267 14.69 22.04 10.27
CA HIS A 267 13.73 23.13 10.52
C HIS A 267 13.39 23.27 12.00
N LEU A 268 13.01 22.16 12.66
CA LEU A 268 12.65 22.13 14.09
C LEU A 268 13.80 22.52 15.03
N SER A 269 15.06 22.31 14.58
CA SER A 269 16.25 22.61 15.40
C SER A 269 16.34 24.06 15.83
N GLN A 270 15.81 24.97 15.00
CA GLN A 270 15.85 26.42 15.17
C GLN A 270 15.05 26.89 16.40
N ASP A 271 14.06 26.09 16.81
CA ASP A 271 13.24 26.30 18.01
C ASP A 271 13.68 25.46 19.22
N GLY A 272 14.79 24.73 19.11
CA GLY A 272 15.20 23.76 20.12
C GLY A 272 14.28 22.53 20.21
N LEU A 273 13.51 22.24 19.15
CA LEU A 273 12.63 21.07 19.04
C LEU A 273 13.24 19.99 18.14
N PHE A 274 12.72 18.77 18.25
CA PHE A 274 12.94 17.72 17.26
C PHE A 274 11.81 16.68 17.24
N PHE A 275 11.79 15.92 16.16
CA PHE A 275 10.97 14.75 15.90
C PHE A 275 11.87 13.50 16.03
N PRO A 276 11.67 12.63 17.06
CA PRO A 276 12.67 11.61 17.39
C PRO A 276 12.88 10.43 16.43
N PRO A 277 11.89 9.88 15.71
CA PRO A 277 12.13 8.76 14.79
C PRO A 277 13.17 9.11 13.72
N ASP A 278 14.27 8.35 13.69
CA ASP A 278 15.45 8.56 12.85
C ASP A 278 15.87 7.28 12.09
N PRO A 279 15.01 6.78 11.18
CA PRO A 279 15.32 5.65 10.30
C PRO A 279 16.40 6.03 9.26
N GLY A 280 16.68 5.12 8.32
CA GLY A 280 17.64 5.36 7.23
C GLY A 280 17.44 6.71 6.50
N PRO A 281 18.53 7.37 6.06
CA PRO A 281 18.46 8.64 5.33
C PRO A 281 17.57 8.60 4.09
N GLY A 282 16.98 9.74 3.73
CA GLY A 282 16.03 9.85 2.61
C GLY A 282 14.63 9.28 2.88
N ALA A 283 14.38 8.71 4.07
CA ALA A 283 13.03 8.31 4.47
C ALA A 283 12.13 9.54 4.68
N MET A 284 10.90 9.43 4.17
CA MET A 284 9.87 10.48 4.22
C MET A 284 8.69 10.06 5.09
N ILE A 285 8.02 11.02 5.71
CA ILE A 285 6.97 10.80 6.72
C ILE A 285 5.88 9.81 6.28
N GLY A 286 5.44 9.87 5.01
CA GLY A 286 4.44 8.95 4.46
C GLY A 286 4.90 7.48 4.44
N GLY A 287 6.15 7.24 4.03
CA GLY A 287 6.78 5.91 4.08
C GLY A 287 7.00 5.42 5.51
N MET A 288 7.45 6.31 6.41
CA MET A 288 7.64 6.00 7.84
C MET A 288 6.33 5.60 8.53
N ILE A 289 5.22 6.26 8.18
CA ILE A 289 3.87 5.86 8.63
C ILE A 289 3.49 4.52 8.00
N GLY A 290 3.79 4.33 6.71
CA GLY A 290 3.55 3.10 5.96
C GLY A 290 4.10 1.86 6.66
N THR A 291 5.40 1.82 6.98
CA THR A 291 6.03 0.68 7.67
C THR A 291 5.86 0.73 9.20
N GLY A 292 5.74 1.92 9.80
CA GLY A 292 5.68 2.09 11.26
C GLY A 292 7.06 2.10 11.94
N CYS A 293 8.12 2.41 11.18
CA CYS A 293 9.54 2.27 11.50
C CYS A 293 10.05 2.89 12.81
N SER A 294 11.28 2.51 13.20
CA SER A 294 12.01 3.00 14.37
C SER A 294 13.23 3.88 14.02
N GLY A 295 14.42 3.30 13.85
CA GLY A 295 15.70 4.02 13.91
C GLY A 295 16.33 4.16 15.32
N THR A 296 17.54 4.73 15.39
CA THR A 296 18.44 4.65 16.57
C THR A 296 17.93 5.28 17.87
N ASN A 297 16.92 6.14 17.81
CA ASN A 297 16.28 6.76 18.96
C ASN A 297 15.12 5.92 19.54
N ALA A 298 14.70 4.84 18.88
CA ALA A 298 13.46 4.12 19.22
C ALA A 298 13.46 3.57 20.65
N TYR A 299 14.55 2.92 21.08
CA TYR A 299 14.75 2.49 22.47
C TYR A 299 14.35 3.55 23.50
N ARG A 300 14.70 4.83 23.27
CA ARG A 300 14.42 5.92 24.21
C ARG A 300 13.09 6.62 23.98
N TYR A 301 12.57 6.66 22.74
CA TYR A 301 11.46 7.54 22.36
C TYR A 301 10.21 6.81 21.83
N GLY A 302 10.28 5.53 21.50
CA GLY A 302 9.24 4.76 20.80
C GLY A 302 9.26 4.97 19.28
N THR A 303 8.58 4.10 18.54
CA THR A 303 8.59 4.06 17.06
C THR A 303 7.58 5.05 16.45
N MET A 304 7.45 5.08 15.12
CA MET A 304 6.44 5.92 14.44
C MET A 304 5.00 5.70 14.98
N ARG A 305 4.69 4.50 15.52
CA ARG A 305 3.42 4.16 16.19
C ARG A 305 3.10 5.02 17.42
N ASP A 306 4.10 5.66 18.02
CA ASP A 306 3.93 6.58 19.13
C ASP A 306 3.96 8.04 18.69
N TRP A 307 4.66 8.38 17.62
CA TRP A 307 4.92 9.78 17.24
C TRP A 307 3.85 10.43 16.35
N VAL A 308 2.97 9.65 15.74
CA VAL A 308 1.78 10.18 15.03
C VAL A 308 0.66 10.54 16.01
N LEU A 309 0.11 11.75 15.88
CA LEU A 309 -1.14 12.14 16.51
C LEU A 309 -2.35 11.81 15.63
N SER A 310 -2.42 12.34 14.42
CA SER A 310 -3.56 12.14 13.52
C SER A 310 -3.10 12.00 12.08
N LEU A 311 -3.88 11.29 11.27
CA LEU A 311 -3.67 11.18 9.83
C LEU A 311 -4.89 11.72 9.07
N THR A 312 -4.65 12.29 7.89
CA THR A 312 -5.67 12.42 6.85
C THR A 312 -5.35 11.38 5.77
N VAL A 313 -6.34 10.55 5.42
CA VAL A 313 -6.15 9.33 4.63
C VAL A 313 -7.20 9.27 3.51
N VAL A 314 -6.78 8.88 2.31
CA VAL A 314 -7.65 8.57 1.17
C VAL A 314 -7.82 7.06 1.07
N LEU A 315 -9.05 6.57 1.09
CA LEU A 315 -9.39 5.14 1.03
C LEU A 315 -9.45 4.63 -0.43
N ALA A 316 -9.67 3.33 -0.61
CA ALA A 316 -9.66 2.67 -1.93
C ALA A 316 -10.69 3.24 -2.92
N ASP A 317 -11.83 3.73 -2.43
CA ASP A 317 -12.90 4.39 -3.19
C ASP A 317 -12.66 5.90 -3.42
N GLY A 318 -11.56 6.43 -2.89
CA GLY A 318 -11.26 7.86 -2.87
C GLY A 318 -12.01 8.66 -1.80
N THR A 319 -12.64 8.02 -0.81
CA THR A 319 -13.18 8.72 0.37
C THR A 319 -12.04 9.27 1.21
N ILE A 320 -12.15 10.54 1.63
CA ILE A 320 -11.18 11.21 2.51
C ILE A 320 -11.68 11.08 3.95
N ILE A 321 -10.82 10.59 4.85
CA ILE A 321 -11.08 10.53 6.30
C ILE A 321 -9.96 11.24 7.08
N LYS A 322 -10.28 11.69 8.30
CA LYS A 322 -9.29 12.14 9.29
C LYS A 322 -9.41 11.29 10.55
N THR A 323 -8.32 10.69 11.03
CA THR A 323 -8.40 9.64 12.06
C THR A 323 -8.80 10.16 13.43
N ARG A 324 -8.38 11.38 13.82
CA ARG A 324 -8.90 12.10 14.98
C ARG A 324 -8.67 13.62 14.86
N GLN A 325 -8.85 14.33 15.98
CA GLN A 325 -8.49 15.73 16.15
C GLN A 325 -7.11 15.88 16.82
N ARG A 326 -6.51 17.08 16.75
CA ARG A 326 -5.16 17.42 17.26
C ARG A 326 -4.86 17.06 18.74
N PRO A 327 -5.79 17.04 19.71
CA PRO A 327 -5.46 16.77 21.11
C PRO A 327 -4.72 15.45 21.35
N ARG A 328 -3.61 15.53 22.11
CA ARG A 328 -2.71 14.40 22.39
C ARG A 328 -3.44 13.19 23.01
N LYS A 329 -4.45 13.43 23.84
CA LYS A 329 -5.36 12.40 24.39
C LYS A 329 -6.73 12.47 23.71
N SER A 330 -7.29 11.31 23.36
CA SER A 330 -8.67 11.14 22.90
C SER A 330 -9.18 9.75 23.33
N SER A 331 -10.51 9.61 23.45
CA SER A 331 -11.21 8.34 23.58
C SER A 331 -12.51 8.33 22.77
N ALA A 332 -12.56 9.17 21.72
CA ALA A 332 -13.72 9.34 20.86
C ALA A 332 -13.71 8.30 19.73
N GLY A 333 -14.24 7.10 20.01
CA GLY A 333 -14.29 5.99 19.07
C GLY A 333 -13.01 5.15 19.03
N TYR A 334 -12.85 4.35 17.97
CA TYR A 334 -11.67 3.51 17.76
C TYR A 334 -10.45 4.33 17.31
N ASP A 335 -9.24 3.94 17.70
CA ASP A 335 -8.02 4.59 17.21
C ASP A 335 -7.66 4.12 15.79
N LEU A 336 -8.33 4.73 14.81
CA LEU A 336 -8.02 4.54 13.39
C LEU A 336 -6.61 5.02 13.04
N THR A 337 -5.95 5.82 13.86
CA THR A 337 -4.58 6.29 13.60
C THR A 337 -3.61 5.12 13.64
N ARG A 338 -3.65 4.32 14.71
CA ARG A 338 -2.80 3.12 14.85
C ARG A 338 -3.11 2.00 13.86
N LEU A 339 -4.28 2.05 13.22
CA LEU A 339 -4.69 1.11 12.17
C LEU A 339 -3.96 1.35 10.83
N PHE A 340 -3.67 2.60 10.49
CA PHE A 340 -2.95 2.94 9.25
C PHE A 340 -1.42 2.96 9.41
N ILE A 341 -0.90 3.14 10.63
CA ILE A 341 0.55 3.04 10.89
C ILE A 341 0.98 1.58 10.79
N GLY A 342 1.98 1.27 9.95
CA GLY A 342 2.37 -0.11 9.66
C GLY A 342 1.34 -0.87 8.82
N SER A 343 0.52 -0.15 8.03
CA SER A 343 -0.42 -0.76 7.06
C SER A 343 0.16 -0.88 5.65
N GLU A 344 1.37 -0.37 5.43
CA GLU A 344 2.13 -0.42 4.16
C GLU A 344 1.38 0.14 2.96
N GLY A 345 0.44 1.08 3.21
CA GLY A 345 -0.43 1.63 2.18
C GLY A 345 -1.51 0.66 1.67
N THR A 346 -1.63 -0.53 2.25
CA THR A 346 -2.62 -1.55 1.84
C THR A 346 -4.05 -1.21 2.27
N LEU A 347 -4.24 -0.36 3.30
CA LEU A 347 -5.56 0.04 3.82
C LEU A 347 -5.97 1.46 3.38
N GLY A 348 -5.03 2.32 3.01
CA GLY A 348 -5.29 3.71 2.67
C GLY A 348 -4.03 4.52 2.39
N LEU A 349 -4.19 5.66 1.73
CA LEU A 349 -3.13 6.56 1.30
C LEU A 349 -3.03 7.77 2.22
N VAL A 350 -1.93 7.90 2.96
CA VAL A 350 -1.69 9.02 3.87
C VAL A 350 -1.35 10.28 3.08
N THR A 351 -2.04 11.39 3.38
CA THR A 351 -1.94 12.67 2.65
C THR A 351 -1.62 13.87 3.55
N GLU A 352 -1.80 13.72 4.85
CA GLU A 352 -1.38 14.66 5.90
C GLU A 352 -1.13 13.87 7.19
N ALA A 353 -0.10 14.24 7.94
CA ALA A 353 0.15 13.74 9.28
C ALA A 353 0.29 14.90 10.28
N THR A 354 -0.39 14.79 11.42
CA THR A 354 -0.08 15.57 12.63
C THR A 354 0.85 14.73 13.49
N LEU A 355 2.04 15.23 13.81
CA LEU A 355 3.10 14.53 14.52
C LEU A 355 3.39 15.20 15.87
N LYS A 356 3.66 14.41 16.92
CA LYS A 356 4.20 14.94 18.19
C LYS A 356 5.62 15.47 17.97
N LEU A 357 6.01 16.44 18.77
CA LEU A 357 7.39 16.90 18.94
C LEU A 357 7.87 16.72 20.37
N THR A 358 9.18 16.89 20.58
CA THR A 358 9.80 17.02 21.90
C THR A 358 10.93 18.07 21.86
N VAL A 359 11.33 18.57 23.02
CA VAL A 359 12.50 19.46 23.15
C VAL A 359 13.80 18.69 22.95
N LYS A 360 14.81 19.33 22.35
CA LYS A 360 16.17 18.78 22.24
C LYS A 360 16.81 18.63 23.64
N PRO A 361 17.59 17.57 23.87
CA PRO A 361 18.32 17.39 25.13
C PRO A 361 19.37 18.49 25.33
N LYS A 362 19.66 18.85 26.59
CA LYS A 362 20.65 19.91 26.93
C LYS A 362 22.10 19.44 26.81
N SER A 363 22.32 18.13 26.69
CA SER A 363 23.62 17.49 26.51
C SER A 363 23.40 16.13 25.86
N GLN A 364 24.30 15.76 24.97
CA GLN A 364 24.41 14.43 24.38
C GLN A 364 25.86 13.96 24.46
N ASN A 365 26.09 12.66 24.32
CA ASN A 365 27.42 12.07 24.16
C ASN A 365 27.32 10.72 23.45
N VAL A 366 28.43 10.17 22.99
CA VAL A 366 28.55 8.86 22.36
C VAL A 366 29.71 8.10 23.01
N ALA A 367 29.51 6.82 23.32
CA ALA A 367 30.59 5.92 23.72
C ALA A 367 30.61 4.64 22.89
N VAL A 368 31.79 4.03 22.77
CA VAL A 368 32.01 2.76 22.08
C VAL A 368 32.70 1.74 22.99
N ALA A 369 32.29 0.48 22.90
CA ALA A 369 32.83 -0.62 23.71
C ALA A 369 33.05 -1.87 22.85
N SER A 370 34.25 -2.45 22.86
CA SER A 370 34.58 -3.65 22.07
C SER A 370 34.67 -4.91 22.95
N PHE A 371 34.29 -6.06 22.40
CA PHE A 371 34.11 -7.32 23.12
C PHE A 371 34.95 -8.48 22.51
N SER A 372 34.82 -9.67 23.09
CA SER A 372 35.42 -10.92 22.58
C SER A 372 34.54 -11.67 21.61
N THR A 373 33.23 -11.65 21.85
CA THR A 373 32.19 -12.38 21.13
C THR A 373 30.97 -11.48 21.02
N VAL A 374 30.09 -11.75 20.06
CA VAL A 374 28.86 -10.98 19.89
C VAL A 374 27.85 -11.28 21.02
N GLN A 375 27.91 -12.46 21.62
CA GLN A 375 27.20 -12.85 22.84
C GLN A 375 27.55 -11.92 24.03
N ASN A 376 28.83 -11.76 24.38
CA ASN A 376 29.23 -10.90 25.51
C ASN A 376 28.83 -9.43 25.32
N ALA A 377 28.76 -8.98 24.06
CA ALA A 377 28.21 -7.67 23.73
C ALA A 377 26.70 -7.62 23.97
N ALA A 378 25.92 -8.60 23.49
CA ALA A 378 24.48 -8.68 23.74
C ALA A 378 24.15 -8.80 25.24
N GLU A 379 24.89 -9.59 26.02
CA GLU A 379 24.74 -9.67 27.49
C GLU A 379 24.96 -8.30 28.17
N CYS A 380 25.90 -7.50 27.66
CA CYS A 380 26.12 -6.14 28.13
C CYS A 380 24.89 -5.25 27.86
N VAL A 381 24.23 -5.42 26.71
CA VAL A 381 22.99 -4.70 26.39
C VAL A 381 21.88 -5.13 27.34
N THR A 382 21.66 -6.45 27.51
CA THR A 382 20.65 -6.97 28.44
C THR A 382 20.83 -6.39 29.84
N ARG A 383 22.05 -6.36 30.40
CA ARG A 383 22.31 -5.72 31.71
C ARG A 383 22.05 -4.21 31.75
N VAL A 384 22.42 -3.46 30.69
CA VAL A 384 22.14 -2.00 30.60
C VAL A 384 20.64 -1.72 30.64
N VAL A 385 19.83 -2.60 30.03
CA VAL A 385 18.36 -2.53 30.03
C VAL A 385 17.77 -3.01 31.36
N GLU A 386 18.28 -4.09 31.95
CA GLU A 386 17.85 -4.62 33.26
C GLU A 386 18.13 -3.65 34.43
N GLU A 387 19.28 -2.96 34.43
CA GLU A 387 19.57 -1.88 35.38
C GLU A 387 18.75 -0.60 35.10
N GLY A 388 17.95 -0.57 34.02
CA GLY A 388 17.05 0.53 33.68
C GLY A 388 17.77 1.82 33.31
N ILE A 389 19.01 1.76 32.81
CA ILE A 389 19.80 2.95 32.52
C ILE A 389 19.16 3.72 31.35
N PRO A 390 18.78 4.99 31.52
CA PRO A 390 18.03 5.75 30.51
C PRO A 390 18.94 6.33 29.41
N VAL A 391 19.69 5.46 28.73
CA VAL A 391 20.45 5.79 27.51
C VAL A 391 19.51 6.18 26.36
N ALA A 392 20.04 6.90 25.37
CA ALA A 392 19.29 7.42 24.24
C ALA A 392 19.15 6.43 23.06
N GLY A 393 20.03 5.42 23.01
CA GLY A 393 20.09 4.38 22.00
C GLY A 393 21.27 3.45 22.29
N VAL A 394 21.15 2.17 21.89
CA VAL A 394 22.19 1.15 22.05
C VAL A 394 22.26 0.36 20.75
N GLU A 395 23.41 0.41 20.09
CA GLU A 395 23.60 -0.18 18.77
C GLU A 395 24.71 -1.23 18.82
N ILE A 396 24.57 -2.36 18.14
CA ILE A 396 25.65 -3.34 17.96
C ILE A 396 26.12 -3.34 16.49
N LEU A 397 27.41 -3.59 16.28
CA LEU A 397 28.00 -4.06 15.02
C LEU A 397 28.88 -5.28 15.34
N ASP A 398 28.87 -6.31 14.49
CA ASP A 398 29.76 -7.47 14.63
C ASP A 398 31.14 -7.28 13.98
N ASP A 399 32.04 -8.25 14.17
CA ASP A 399 33.38 -8.25 13.59
C ASP A 399 33.40 -8.10 12.06
N VAL A 400 32.49 -8.76 11.33
CA VAL A 400 32.40 -8.65 9.87
C VAL A 400 31.89 -7.28 9.45
N GLN A 401 30.88 -6.74 10.15
CA GLN A 401 30.39 -5.39 9.90
C GLN A 401 31.46 -4.32 10.14
N MET A 402 32.27 -4.45 11.20
CA MET A 402 33.42 -3.58 11.46
C MET A 402 34.51 -3.70 10.38
N LYS A 403 34.77 -4.92 9.87
CA LYS A 403 35.68 -5.16 8.74
C LYS A 403 35.20 -4.49 7.45
N CYS A 404 33.92 -4.60 7.10
CA CYS A 404 33.36 -3.94 5.92
C CYS A 404 33.51 -2.41 6.01
N ILE A 405 33.37 -1.82 7.20
CA ILE A 405 33.58 -0.38 7.44
C ILE A 405 35.06 0.02 7.26
N ASN A 406 36.01 -0.84 7.65
CA ASN A 406 37.43 -0.64 7.36
C ASN A 406 37.73 -0.73 5.85
N GLU A 407 37.23 -1.76 5.17
CA GLU A 407 37.53 -2.02 3.75
C GLU A 407 36.84 -1.01 2.80
N SER A 408 35.65 -0.53 3.15
CA SER A 408 34.93 0.55 2.42
C SER A 408 35.58 1.94 2.55
N GLN A 409 36.49 2.13 3.50
CA GLN A 409 37.12 3.43 3.83
C GLN A 409 36.10 4.55 4.13
N SER A 410 34.89 4.20 4.56
CA SER A 410 33.75 5.11 4.72
C SER A 410 33.76 5.95 6.01
N THR A 411 34.78 5.82 6.85
CA THR A 411 34.99 6.61 8.07
C THR A 411 36.44 7.06 8.22
N SER A 412 36.68 8.17 8.93
CA SER A 412 38.02 8.74 9.18
C SER A 412 38.95 7.88 10.05
N ARG A 413 38.37 6.89 10.75
CA ARG A 413 39.04 6.06 11.75
C ARG A 413 39.14 4.62 11.26
N HIS A 414 40.32 4.02 11.44
CA HIS A 414 40.46 2.57 11.31
C HIS A 414 39.99 1.91 12.62
N TRP A 415 39.07 0.95 12.50
CA TRP A 415 38.40 0.32 13.62
C TRP A 415 38.99 -1.05 13.95
N LYS A 416 38.76 -1.50 15.18
CA LYS A 416 39.09 -2.86 15.59
C LYS A 416 38.01 -3.81 15.10
N GLU A 417 38.41 -4.83 14.34
CA GLU A 417 37.52 -5.87 13.81
C GLU A 417 37.13 -6.83 14.94
N ALA A 418 36.14 -6.40 15.72
CA ALA A 418 35.59 -7.11 16.87
C ALA A 418 34.16 -6.61 17.15
N PRO A 419 33.29 -7.45 17.75
CA PRO A 419 31.93 -7.03 18.12
C PRO A 419 31.97 -5.79 19.03
N THR A 420 31.25 -4.75 18.63
CA THR A 420 31.34 -3.41 19.21
C THR A 420 29.94 -2.82 19.44
N ILE A 421 29.71 -2.31 20.65
CA ILE A 421 28.49 -1.58 21.02
C ILE A 421 28.76 -0.08 20.92
N PHE A 422 27.81 0.66 20.36
CA PHE A 422 27.79 2.12 20.31
C PHE A 422 26.62 2.61 21.19
N PHE A 423 26.93 3.31 22.27
CA PHE A 423 25.97 3.89 23.21
C PHE A 423 25.75 5.37 22.89
N LYS A 424 24.48 5.78 22.81
CA LYS A 424 24.05 7.18 22.66
C LYS A 424 23.53 7.66 24.01
N PHE A 425 23.96 8.83 24.48
CA PHE A 425 23.51 9.42 25.75
C PHE A 425 22.79 10.74 25.52
N ALA A 426 21.77 11.05 26.32
CA ALA A 426 21.02 12.31 26.21
C ALA A 426 20.37 12.71 27.55
N GLY A 427 20.42 14.00 27.87
CA GLY A 427 19.75 14.54 29.06
C GLY A 427 20.31 15.88 29.53
N THR A 428 20.59 15.98 30.83
CA THR A 428 21.40 17.06 31.41
C THR A 428 22.89 16.67 31.41
N PRO A 429 23.83 17.62 31.46
CA PRO A 429 25.26 17.30 31.53
C PRO A 429 25.64 16.37 32.70
N VAL A 430 24.95 16.49 33.83
CA VAL A 430 25.14 15.62 35.00
C VAL A 430 24.60 14.21 34.72
N GLY A 431 23.36 14.09 34.22
CA GLY A 431 22.74 12.80 33.93
C GLY A 431 23.47 12.03 32.82
N VAL A 432 23.98 12.71 31.80
CA VAL A 432 24.82 12.08 30.75
C VAL A 432 26.11 11.52 31.35
N LYS A 433 26.80 12.28 32.22
CA LYS A 433 28.00 11.80 32.92
C LYS A 433 27.69 10.61 33.84
N GLU A 434 26.55 10.62 34.51
CA GLU A 434 26.08 9.54 35.38
C GLU A 434 25.78 8.26 34.58
N GLN A 435 25.04 8.37 33.47
CA GLN A 435 24.77 7.26 32.54
C GLN A 435 26.07 6.62 32.03
N ILE A 436 27.03 7.43 31.56
CA ILE A 436 28.35 6.95 31.08
C ILE A 436 29.06 6.16 32.19
N ASN A 437 29.11 6.68 33.42
CA ASN A 437 29.75 6.03 34.56
C ASN A 437 29.07 4.71 34.96
N MET A 438 27.77 4.53 34.71
CA MET A 438 27.06 3.28 34.99
C MET A 438 27.31 2.26 33.87
N VAL A 439 27.14 2.64 32.61
CA VAL A 439 27.43 1.76 31.46
C VAL A 439 28.89 1.29 31.47
N GLN A 440 29.86 2.17 31.80
CA GLN A 440 31.26 1.78 31.90
C GLN A 440 31.50 0.67 32.95
N LYS A 441 30.77 0.67 34.06
CA LYS A 441 30.84 -0.41 35.06
C LYS A 441 30.27 -1.72 34.52
N ILE A 442 29.11 -1.67 33.85
CA ILE A 442 28.49 -2.86 33.26
C ILE A 442 29.43 -3.46 32.20
N VAL A 443 29.94 -2.67 31.26
CA VAL A 443 30.92 -3.09 30.25
C VAL A 443 32.15 -3.75 30.90
N SER A 444 32.65 -3.19 32.00
CA SER A 444 33.76 -3.78 32.78
C SER A 444 33.40 -5.10 33.48
N SER A 445 32.10 -5.37 33.71
CA SER A 445 31.57 -6.59 34.33
C SER A 445 31.15 -7.68 33.33
N THR A 446 31.06 -7.36 32.04
CA THR A 446 30.62 -8.25 30.94
C THR A 446 31.72 -8.48 29.90
N ALA A 447 32.97 -8.63 30.38
CA ALA A 447 34.14 -8.92 29.54
C ALA A 447 34.42 -7.90 28.42
N GLY A 448 33.99 -6.64 28.58
CA GLY A 448 34.36 -5.54 27.69
C GLY A 448 35.87 -5.29 27.69
N ARG A 449 36.45 -5.21 26.49
CA ARG A 449 37.90 -5.04 26.26
C ARG A 449 38.34 -3.58 26.17
N SER A 450 37.41 -2.68 25.86
CA SER A 450 37.64 -1.23 25.79
C SER A 450 36.35 -0.48 26.11
N PHE A 451 36.48 0.75 26.60
CA PHE A 451 35.38 1.71 26.70
C PHE A 451 35.94 3.11 26.43
N GLU A 452 35.39 3.80 25.44
CA GLU A 452 35.84 5.11 24.97
C GLU A 452 34.62 6.01 24.77
N PHE A 453 34.68 7.28 25.18
CA PHE A 453 33.56 8.22 25.05
C PHE A 453 34.05 9.58 24.56
N ALA A 454 33.20 10.27 23.82
CA ALA A 454 33.54 11.51 23.14
C ALA A 454 33.75 12.70 24.09
N ARG A 455 34.77 13.51 23.80
CA ARG A 455 35.17 14.71 24.54
C ARG A 455 34.65 16.00 23.89
N GLY A 456 34.02 15.88 22.72
CA GLY A 456 33.35 16.97 22.01
C GLY A 456 32.60 16.49 20.76
N GLU A 457 31.85 17.38 20.12
CA GLU A 457 30.93 17.07 19.01
C GLU A 457 31.62 16.36 17.83
N SER A 458 32.84 16.77 17.46
CA SER A 458 33.59 16.13 16.36
C SER A 458 33.88 14.65 16.63
N GLU A 459 34.20 14.31 17.89
CA GLU A 459 34.47 12.93 18.32
C GLU A 459 33.16 12.15 18.48
N MET A 460 32.03 12.80 18.81
CA MET A 460 30.71 12.17 18.77
C MET A 460 30.32 11.76 17.35
N GLN A 461 30.51 12.65 16.36
CA GLN A 461 30.19 12.35 14.96
C GLN A 461 31.15 11.31 14.37
N GLU A 462 32.45 11.35 14.71
CA GLU A 462 33.39 10.31 14.32
C GLU A 462 33.03 8.95 14.94
N LEU A 463 32.80 8.87 16.24
CA LEU A 463 32.43 7.61 16.90
C LEU A 463 31.12 7.02 16.36
N TRP A 464 30.13 7.86 16.03
CA TRP A 464 28.84 7.41 15.48
C TRP A 464 28.88 7.14 13.96
N SER A 465 29.95 7.52 13.26
CA SER A 465 30.04 7.39 11.79
C SER A 465 29.96 5.94 11.32
N ALA A 466 30.63 5.01 12.03
CA ALA A 466 30.61 3.57 11.71
C ALA A 466 29.18 3.01 11.65
N ARG A 467 28.33 3.32 12.64
CA ARG A 467 26.93 2.85 12.66
C ARG A 467 26.10 3.39 11.50
N LYS A 468 26.34 4.65 11.09
CA LYS A 468 25.68 5.27 9.92
C LYS A 468 26.07 4.61 8.59
N GLN A 469 27.25 4.01 8.50
CA GLN A 469 27.77 3.41 7.26
C GLN A 469 27.52 1.90 7.12
N ALA A 470 26.89 1.24 8.10
CA ALA A 470 26.76 -0.22 8.14
C ALA A 470 26.25 -0.84 6.82
N LEU A 471 25.07 -0.43 6.33
CA LEU A 471 24.50 -0.94 5.07
C LEU A 471 25.39 -0.64 3.85
N TRP A 472 25.81 0.62 3.68
CA TRP A 472 26.61 1.06 2.55
C TRP A 472 27.97 0.35 2.48
N SER A 473 28.58 0.09 3.64
CA SER A 473 29.86 -0.62 3.73
C SER A 473 29.78 -2.08 3.29
N VAL A 474 28.64 -2.77 3.49
CA VAL A 474 28.42 -4.12 2.94
C VAL A 474 28.08 -4.05 1.45
N MET A 475 27.30 -3.05 1.02
CA MET A 475 27.02 -2.82 -0.41
C MET A 475 28.29 -2.52 -1.22
N SER A 476 29.30 -1.87 -0.64
CA SER A 476 30.60 -1.68 -1.29
C SER A 476 31.45 -2.95 -1.44
N MET A 477 31.07 -4.07 -0.80
CA MET A 477 31.76 -5.36 -0.94
C MET A 477 31.28 -6.19 -2.15
N ARG A 478 30.34 -5.68 -2.95
CA ARG A 478 29.87 -6.32 -4.21
C ARG A 478 31.06 -6.66 -5.12
N ARG A 479 31.18 -7.94 -5.45
CA ARG A 479 32.22 -8.53 -6.32
C ARG A 479 31.96 -8.24 -7.81
N GLY A 480 30.70 -7.91 -8.15
CA GLY A 480 30.24 -7.58 -9.49
C GLY A 480 28.79 -7.07 -9.49
N PRO A 481 28.21 -6.76 -10.67
CA PRO A 481 26.84 -6.26 -10.78
C PRO A 481 25.76 -7.31 -10.44
N GLU A 482 26.11 -8.59 -10.49
CA GLU A 482 25.22 -9.72 -10.16
C GLU A 482 25.12 -10.02 -8.65
N ASP A 483 25.82 -9.25 -7.80
CA ASP A 483 25.75 -9.37 -6.34
C ASP A 483 24.61 -8.52 -5.76
N HIS A 484 23.63 -9.19 -5.15
CA HIS A 484 22.53 -8.58 -4.42
C HIS A 484 22.83 -8.51 -2.92
N VAL A 485 22.08 -7.69 -2.18
CA VAL A 485 22.17 -7.57 -0.72
C VAL A 485 20.81 -7.84 -0.10
N TRP A 486 20.71 -8.89 0.71
CA TRP A 486 19.53 -9.16 1.52
C TRP A 486 19.67 -8.40 2.83
N THR A 487 18.73 -7.50 3.12
CA THR A 487 18.70 -6.71 4.36
C THR A 487 17.45 -7.10 5.13
N THR A 488 17.60 -7.89 6.20
CA THR A 488 16.47 -8.41 7.00
C THR A 488 16.67 -8.10 8.48
N ASP A 489 15.58 -7.90 9.20
CA ASP A 489 15.54 -7.71 10.65
C ASP A 489 14.74 -8.80 11.37
N VAL A 490 14.92 -8.90 12.69
CA VAL A 490 13.98 -9.52 13.64
C VAL A 490 14.05 -8.74 14.96
N ALA A 491 13.11 -8.98 15.87
CA ALA A 491 13.24 -8.56 17.26
C ALA A 491 12.80 -9.67 18.22
N VAL A 492 13.42 -9.74 19.40
CA VAL A 492 13.12 -10.71 20.46
C VAL A 492 13.05 -10.02 21.83
N PRO A 493 12.42 -10.63 22.86
CA PRO A 493 12.55 -10.16 24.23
C PRO A 493 14.03 -10.01 24.63
N ILE A 494 14.38 -8.96 25.39
CA ILE A 494 15.79 -8.60 25.65
C ILE A 494 16.61 -9.68 26.38
N SER A 495 15.96 -10.60 27.08
CA SER A 495 16.54 -11.79 27.71
C SER A 495 16.92 -12.90 26.72
N LYS A 496 16.38 -12.85 25.49
CA LYS A 496 16.65 -13.77 24.37
C LYS A 496 17.64 -13.23 23.35
N LEU A 497 17.99 -11.95 23.44
CA LEU A 497 18.89 -11.28 22.51
C LEU A 497 20.26 -11.99 22.36
N PRO A 498 20.98 -12.42 23.43
CA PRO A 498 22.29 -13.05 23.27
C PRO A 498 22.21 -14.42 22.56
N GLU A 499 21.16 -15.18 22.83
CA GLU A 499 20.90 -16.51 22.28
C GLU A 499 20.67 -16.45 20.75
N ILE A 500 19.80 -15.54 20.29
CA ILE A 500 19.51 -15.41 18.86
C ILE A 500 20.66 -14.80 18.06
N ILE A 501 21.39 -13.83 18.64
CA ILE A 501 22.50 -13.15 17.96
C ILE A 501 23.68 -14.09 17.77
N GLU A 502 24.04 -14.90 18.78
CA GLU A 502 25.12 -15.89 18.63
C GLU A 502 24.76 -16.96 17.59
N ALA A 503 23.58 -17.57 17.69
CA ALA A 503 23.16 -18.62 16.75
C ALA A 503 23.03 -18.11 15.31
N THR A 504 22.57 -16.86 15.12
CA THR A 504 22.49 -16.25 13.78
C THR A 504 23.87 -15.89 13.23
N LYS A 505 24.81 -15.43 14.07
CA LYS A 505 26.21 -15.22 13.68
C LYS A 505 26.90 -16.54 13.30
N GLN A 506 26.58 -17.65 13.97
CA GLN A 506 27.04 -18.98 13.58
C GLN A 506 26.46 -19.38 12.21
N ASP A 507 25.15 -19.27 12.01
CA ASP A 507 24.50 -19.54 10.70
C ASP A 507 25.13 -18.75 9.54
N MET A 508 25.40 -17.46 9.75
CA MET A 508 26.08 -16.60 8.79
C MET A 508 27.50 -17.08 8.50
N THR A 509 28.26 -17.45 9.53
CA THR A 509 29.66 -17.91 9.39
C THR A 509 29.74 -19.26 8.68
N GLU A 510 28.87 -20.21 9.02
CA GLU A 510 28.82 -21.54 8.40
C GLU A 510 28.30 -21.50 6.95
N SER A 511 27.56 -20.46 6.56
CA SER A 511 27.09 -20.27 5.18
C SER A 511 28.19 -19.97 4.16
N GLY A 512 29.35 -19.47 4.62
CA GLY A 512 30.44 -18.99 3.76
C GLY A 512 30.16 -17.67 3.03
N LEU A 513 28.99 -17.05 3.24
CA LEU A 513 28.61 -15.77 2.63
C LEU A 513 29.27 -14.58 3.35
N LEU A 514 29.49 -13.48 2.64
CA LEU A 514 29.85 -12.21 3.27
C LEU A 514 28.59 -11.60 3.89
N ALA A 515 28.49 -11.70 5.21
CA ALA A 515 27.31 -11.31 5.96
C ALA A 515 27.70 -10.52 7.22
N GLY A 516 27.27 -9.26 7.30
CA GLY A 516 27.45 -8.39 8.46
C GLY A 516 26.22 -8.35 9.35
N MET A 517 26.40 -8.08 10.64
CA MET A 517 25.32 -7.87 11.59
C MET A 517 25.41 -6.49 12.24
N CYS A 518 24.28 -5.80 12.33
CA CYS A 518 24.12 -4.64 13.20
C CYS A 518 22.73 -4.65 13.86
N GLY A 519 22.41 -3.73 14.77
CA GLY A 519 21.08 -3.71 15.38
C GLY A 519 20.84 -2.61 16.40
N HIS A 520 19.59 -2.14 16.46
CA HIS A 520 19.04 -1.22 17.48
C HIS A 520 18.82 -1.91 18.84
N VAL A 521 19.76 -2.76 19.24
CA VAL A 521 19.64 -3.84 20.24
C VAL A 521 19.10 -3.47 21.63
N GLY A 522 19.04 -2.19 21.99
CA GLY A 522 18.42 -1.75 23.25
C GLY A 522 16.96 -2.21 23.40
N ASP A 523 16.19 -2.32 22.31
CA ASP A 523 14.82 -2.85 22.31
C ASP A 523 14.71 -4.29 21.77
N GLY A 524 15.85 -4.98 21.58
CA GLY A 524 15.92 -6.36 21.13
C GLY A 524 15.92 -6.55 19.60
N ASN A 525 15.88 -5.47 18.82
CA ASN A 525 15.96 -5.52 17.35
C ASN A 525 17.40 -5.68 16.84
N PHE A 526 17.60 -6.56 15.85
CA PHE A 526 18.83 -6.64 15.07
C PHE A 526 18.59 -7.04 13.60
N HIS A 527 19.55 -6.71 12.74
CA HIS A 527 19.53 -6.92 11.30
C HIS A 527 20.71 -7.79 10.84
N ALA A 528 20.47 -8.61 9.82
CA ALA A 528 21.49 -9.27 9.03
C ALA A 528 21.54 -8.65 7.63
N ILE A 529 22.76 -8.36 7.15
CA ILE A 529 23.02 -7.75 5.85
C ILE A 529 23.91 -8.72 5.08
N ILE A 530 23.30 -9.49 4.17
CA ILE A 530 23.93 -10.65 3.51
C ILE A 530 24.17 -10.33 2.04
N LEU A 531 25.43 -10.36 1.60
CA LEU A 531 25.82 -10.27 0.19
C LEU A 531 25.70 -11.65 -0.46
N PHE A 532 25.02 -11.73 -1.61
CA PHE A 532 24.83 -13.00 -2.34
C PHE A 532 24.69 -12.79 -3.85
N ASN A 533 25.21 -13.71 -4.65
CA ASN A 533 24.90 -13.83 -6.07
C ASN A 533 23.76 -14.82 -6.35
N LYS A 534 23.37 -14.96 -7.62
CA LYS A 534 22.30 -15.87 -8.08
C LYS A 534 22.42 -17.32 -7.59
N ASP A 535 23.63 -17.87 -7.54
CA ASP A 535 23.87 -19.27 -7.16
C ASP A 535 23.90 -19.43 -5.63
N GLU A 536 24.35 -18.40 -4.91
CA GLU A 536 24.35 -18.29 -3.45
C GLU A 536 22.96 -18.01 -2.84
N LYS A 537 22.00 -17.55 -3.66
CA LYS A 537 20.67 -17.11 -3.21
C LYS A 537 19.93 -18.13 -2.32
N ALA A 538 19.98 -19.42 -2.66
CA ALA A 538 19.33 -20.45 -1.86
C ALA A 538 19.95 -20.58 -0.46
N THR A 539 21.27 -20.38 -0.34
CA THR A 539 21.99 -20.36 0.94
C THR A 539 21.62 -19.12 1.77
N ALA A 540 21.58 -17.94 1.14
CA ALA A 540 21.17 -16.70 1.80
C ALA A 540 19.74 -16.79 2.34
N GLU A 541 18.79 -17.24 1.51
CA GLU A 541 17.40 -17.48 1.90
C GLU A 541 17.29 -18.49 3.07
N ALA A 542 18.13 -19.52 3.10
CA ALA A 542 18.14 -20.50 4.19
C ALA A 542 18.67 -19.92 5.51
N VAL A 543 19.64 -18.99 5.49
CA VAL A 543 20.12 -18.28 6.69
C VAL A 543 19.02 -17.34 7.22
N VAL A 544 18.42 -16.53 6.33
CA VAL A 544 17.30 -15.63 6.68
C VAL A 544 16.13 -16.40 7.28
N HIS A 545 15.75 -17.52 6.67
CA HIS A 545 14.67 -18.36 7.16
C HIS A 545 14.95 -18.91 8.58
N ARG A 546 16.16 -19.42 8.86
CA ARG A 546 16.54 -19.89 10.20
C ARG A 546 16.57 -18.76 11.25
N MET A 547 17.04 -17.57 10.87
CA MET A 547 17.01 -16.37 11.72
C MET A 547 15.57 -15.99 12.11
N VAL A 548 14.65 -15.93 11.14
CA VAL A 548 13.25 -15.56 11.39
C VAL A 548 12.50 -16.65 12.17
N LYS A 549 12.73 -17.93 11.83
CA LYS A 549 12.17 -19.07 12.56
C LYS A 549 12.59 -19.04 14.04
N ARG A 550 13.88 -18.84 14.30
CA ARG A 550 14.45 -18.72 15.65
C ARG A 550 13.90 -17.53 16.42
N ALA A 551 13.60 -16.40 15.77
CA ALA A 551 12.94 -15.27 16.43
C ALA A 551 11.55 -15.64 16.95
N VAL A 552 10.71 -16.26 16.12
CA VAL A 552 9.36 -16.71 16.54
C VAL A 552 9.43 -17.78 17.62
N GLU A 553 10.37 -18.73 17.53
CA GLU A 553 10.60 -19.75 18.56
C GLU A 553 11.13 -19.20 19.91
N LEU A 554 11.59 -17.95 19.93
CA LEU A 554 12.08 -17.23 21.11
C LEU A 554 11.15 -16.09 21.55
N GLU A 555 9.85 -16.22 21.29
CA GLU A 555 8.79 -15.24 21.66
C GLU A 555 8.99 -13.85 21.01
N GLY A 556 9.73 -13.80 19.90
CA GLY A 556 9.97 -12.61 19.08
C GLY A 556 9.07 -12.49 17.86
N THR A 557 9.46 -11.61 16.94
CA THR A 557 8.68 -11.21 15.75
C THR A 557 9.52 -11.28 14.47
N VAL A 558 8.85 -11.53 13.33
CA VAL A 558 9.48 -11.73 12.01
C VAL A 558 10.11 -10.47 11.43
N THR A 559 9.76 -9.29 11.96
CA THR A 559 10.35 -7.97 11.63
C THR A 559 10.20 -7.06 12.84
N GLY A 560 11.26 -6.32 13.20
CA GLY A 560 11.17 -5.30 14.24
C GLY A 560 10.67 -3.96 13.69
N GLU A 561 11.12 -3.60 12.49
CA GLU A 561 10.91 -2.26 11.91
C GLU A 561 10.86 -2.15 10.39
N HIS A 562 11.39 -3.13 9.63
CA HIS A 562 11.39 -3.05 8.17
C HIS A 562 9.98 -3.08 7.58
N GLY A 563 9.07 -3.84 8.20
CA GLY A 563 7.74 -4.16 7.68
C GLY A 563 7.65 -5.58 7.12
N VAL A 564 6.47 -5.96 6.65
CA VAL A 564 6.14 -7.31 6.20
C VAL A 564 6.32 -7.44 4.68
N GLY A 565 5.83 -6.44 3.94
CA GLY A 565 5.96 -6.33 2.49
C GLY A 565 5.48 -7.57 1.74
N LEU A 566 6.30 -7.99 0.77
CA LEU A 566 6.15 -9.25 0.04
C LEU A 566 6.95 -10.39 0.69
N VAL A 567 8.11 -10.07 1.27
CA VAL A 567 9.13 -11.06 1.69
C VAL A 567 8.68 -11.84 2.94
N LYS A 568 8.07 -11.16 3.92
CA LYS A 568 7.79 -11.71 5.25
C LYS A 568 6.31 -12.06 5.47
N ARG A 569 5.44 -11.72 4.50
CA ARG A 569 3.98 -11.97 4.51
C ARG A 569 3.60 -13.37 4.97
N ASP A 570 4.28 -14.38 4.44
CA ASP A 570 3.92 -15.77 4.68
C ASP A 570 4.47 -16.30 6.02
N TYR A 571 5.40 -15.58 6.66
CA TYR A 571 5.87 -15.87 8.02
C TYR A 571 4.87 -15.44 9.11
N LEU A 572 3.96 -14.50 8.83
CA LEU A 572 2.99 -14.00 9.81
C LEU A 572 2.07 -15.09 10.39
N GLN A 573 1.77 -16.14 9.62
CA GLN A 573 0.93 -17.24 10.10
C GLN A 573 1.62 -18.07 11.20
N HIS A 574 2.95 -18.05 11.24
CA HIS A 574 3.74 -18.74 12.28
C HIS A 574 3.91 -17.90 13.55
N GLU A 575 4.02 -16.57 13.42
CA GLU A 575 4.07 -15.65 14.57
C GLU A 575 2.69 -15.44 15.22
N LEU A 576 1.67 -15.16 14.42
CA LEU A 576 0.37 -14.65 14.90
C LEU A 576 -0.78 -15.66 14.80
N GLY A 577 -0.57 -16.78 14.12
CA GLY A 577 -1.60 -17.79 13.86
C GLY A 577 -2.58 -17.41 12.73
N GLU A 578 -3.13 -18.43 12.08
CA GLU A 578 -4.03 -18.31 10.91
C GLU A 578 -5.22 -17.37 11.16
N SER A 579 -5.93 -17.53 12.28
CA SER A 579 -7.10 -16.72 12.61
C SER A 579 -6.81 -15.23 12.78
N THR A 580 -5.58 -14.86 13.16
CA THR A 580 -5.14 -13.45 13.24
C THR A 580 -4.86 -12.90 11.85
N VAL A 581 -4.19 -13.67 10.98
CA VAL A 581 -3.97 -13.30 9.57
C VAL A 581 -5.32 -13.21 8.81
N ASP A 582 -6.27 -14.08 9.13
CA ASP A 582 -7.64 -14.03 8.59
C ASP A 582 -8.44 -12.81 9.08
N ALA A 583 -8.16 -12.31 10.30
CA ALA A 583 -8.71 -11.05 10.79
C ALA A 583 -8.08 -9.84 10.08
N MET A 584 -6.77 -9.86 9.81
CA MET A 584 -6.10 -8.86 8.96
C MET A 584 -6.64 -8.88 7.53
N ARG A 585 -6.93 -10.06 6.97
CA ARG A 585 -7.56 -10.21 5.65
C ARG A 585 -8.98 -9.66 5.62
N ARG A 586 -9.78 -9.89 6.68
CA ARG A 586 -11.10 -9.27 6.85
C ARG A 586 -11.01 -7.75 6.90
N LEU A 587 -10.01 -7.20 7.59
CA LEU A 587 -9.75 -5.76 7.67
C LEU A 587 -9.36 -5.17 6.30
N LYS A 588 -8.45 -5.81 5.57
CA LYS A 588 -8.06 -5.44 4.19
C LYS A 588 -9.28 -5.33 3.28
N LEU A 589 -10.15 -6.33 3.30
CA LEU A 589 -11.39 -6.34 2.50
C LEU A 589 -12.46 -5.34 2.96
N ALA A 590 -12.37 -4.81 4.18
CA ALA A 590 -13.29 -3.78 4.67
C ALA A 590 -12.90 -2.36 4.21
N TYR A 591 -11.60 -2.08 4.05
CA TYR A 591 -11.08 -0.79 3.57
C TYR A 591 -10.79 -0.76 2.07
N ASP A 592 -10.51 -1.92 1.46
CA ASP A 592 -10.22 -2.10 0.05
C ASP A 592 -10.86 -3.41 -0.48
N PRO A 593 -12.20 -3.43 -0.67
CA PRO A 593 -12.93 -4.62 -1.12
C PRO A 593 -12.62 -5.04 -2.58
N LEU A 594 -11.84 -4.24 -3.31
CA LEU A 594 -11.39 -4.51 -4.68
C LEU A 594 -9.89 -4.86 -4.75
N CYS A 595 -9.21 -4.90 -3.60
CA CYS A 595 -7.77 -5.19 -3.46
C CYS A 595 -6.87 -4.34 -4.37
N LEU A 596 -7.22 -3.06 -4.58
CA LEU A 596 -6.50 -2.12 -5.45
C LEU A 596 -5.26 -1.53 -4.78
N LEU A 597 -5.31 -1.30 -3.47
CA LEU A 597 -4.27 -0.61 -2.72
C LEU A 597 -3.11 -1.54 -2.37
N ASN A 598 -1.94 -1.21 -2.90
CA ASN A 598 -0.65 -1.87 -2.72
C ASN A 598 -0.75 -3.41 -2.68
N CYS A 599 -1.11 -4.00 -3.81
CA CYS A 599 -1.47 -5.41 -3.93
C CYS A 599 -0.42 -6.37 -3.35
N ASP A 600 -0.91 -7.53 -2.89
CA ASP A 600 -0.16 -8.71 -2.45
C ASP A 600 0.74 -8.53 -1.21
N LYS A 601 0.71 -7.38 -0.52
CA LYS A 601 1.55 -7.12 0.64
C LYS A 601 0.79 -7.26 1.96
N VAL A 602 1.52 -7.54 3.04
CA VAL A 602 1.03 -7.82 4.41
C VAL A 602 0.16 -9.08 4.54
N VAL A 603 -0.84 -9.29 3.68
CA VAL A 603 -1.71 -10.48 3.66
C VAL A 603 -1.97 -10.99 2.25
N ARG A 604 -2.04 -12.31 2.08
CA ARG A 604 -2.57 -12.92 0.85
C ARG A 604 -4.07 -12.68 0.74
N VAL A 605 -4.58 -12.49 -0.48
CA VAL A 605 -6.02 -12.48 -0.82
C VAL A 605 -6.40 -13.54 -1.87
N GLU A 606 -5.43 -14.38 -2.22
CA GLU A 606 -5.55 -15.57 -3.06
C GLU A 606 -4.63 -16.66 -2.48
N PRO A 607 -5.01 -17.96 -2.54
CA PRO A 607 -4.15 -19.03 -2.02
C PRO A 607 -2.77 -19.06 -2.71
N PRO A 608 -1.70 -19.46 -2.00
CA PRO A 608 -0.39 -19.64 -2.63
C PRO A 608 -0.42 -20.73 -3.71
N ALA A 609 0.43 -20.58 -4.73
CA ALA A 609 0.67 -21.65 -5.68
C ALA A 609 1.41 -22.82 -5.00
N PRO A 610 1.26 -24.08 -5.48
CA PRO A 610 1.98 -25.22 -4.93
C PRO A 610 3.50 -25.01 -4.94
N GLY A 611 4.13 -25.03 -3.77
CA GLY A 611 5.57 -24.77 -3.60
C GLY A 611 5.98 -23.29 -3.60
N GLU A 612 5.05 -22.33 -3.62
CA GLU A 612 5.35 -20.90 -3.49
C GLU A 612 5.77 -20.52 -2.05
N VAL A 613 5.10 -21.12 -1.06
CA VAL A 613 5.45 -20.98 0.37
C VAL A 613 6.36 -22.15 0.75
N LYS A 614 7.44 -21.86 1.47
CA LYS A 614 8.40 -22.85 1.98
C LYS A 614 7.86 -23.54 3.23
N GLU A 615 8.40 -24.72 3.53
CA GLU A 615 8.20 -25.39 4.82
C GLU A 615 8.84 -24.59 5.98
N TRP A 616 8.48 -24.93 7.22
CA TRP A 616 8.86 -24.22 8.46
C TRP A 616 9.88 -25.01 9.29
#